data_AF-A0A3N8N0E6-F1
#
_entry.id   AF-A0A3N8N0E6-F1
#
_cell.length_a   1.000
_cell.length_b   1.000
_cell.length_c   1.000
_cell.angle_alpha   90.00
_cell.angle_beta   90.00
_cell.angle_gamma   90.00
#
_symmetry.space_group_name_H-M   'P 1'
#
loop_
_entity.id
_entity.type
_entity.pdbx_description
1 polymer ?
#
loop_
_entity_poly.entity_id
_entity_poly.type
_entity_poly.pdbx_seq_one_letter_code
_entity_poly.pdbx_strand_id
1 'polypeptide(L)' 'MHIAKVFEDDGAQTVRLPKDFRFEATEVRIRRHGAAMILEPLSQNWAWLTPLIGSVDADFEAAAVEQPTEQDH' A
#
# COMPACT_ATOMS: atom_id res chain seq x y z
N MET A 1 9.21 -19.91 15.17
CA MET A 1 9.73 -18.61 15.65
C MET A 1 10.88 -18.24 14.73
N HIS A 2 10.80 -17.10 14.02
CA HIS A 2 11.90 -16.61 13.19
C HIS A 2 12.60 -15.45 13.91
N ILE A 3 13.92 -15.44 13.87
CA ILE A 3 14.75 -14.38 14.43
C ILE A 3 15.46 -13.70 13.28
N ALA A 4 15.30 -12.38 13.17
CA ALA A 4 16.01 -11.57 12.20
C ALA A 4 17.24 -10.94 12.86
N LYS A 5 18.31 -10.73 12.09
CA LYS A 5 19.49 -10.02 12.55
C LYS A 5 19.26 -8.52 12.44
N VAL A 6 19.59 -7.79 13.50
CA VAL A 6 19.68 -6.33 13.51
C VAL A 6 21.15 -5.93 13.38
N PHE A 7 21.44 -4.93 12.57
CA PHE A 7 22.80 -4.40 12.36
C PHE A 7 22.73 -2.93 11.95
N GLU A 8 23.85 -2.21 12.06
CA GLU A 8 23.99 -0.83 11.61
C GLU A 8 24.43 -0.80 10.14
N ASP A 9 23.83 0.07 9.33
CA ASP A 9 24.13 0.29 7.91
C ASP A 9 23.97 1.79 7.60
N ASP A 10 25.03 2.44 7.12
CA ASP A 10 25.06 3.90 6.86
C ASP A 10 24.48 4.78 8.00
N GLY A 11 24.73 4.38 9.25
CA GLY A 11 24.25 5.10 10.44
C GLY A 11 22.78 4.88 10.76
N ALA A 12 22.10 4.00 10.02
CA ALA A 12 20.75 3.54 10.29
C ALA A 12 20.75 2.13 10.89
N GLN A 13 19.80 1.88 11.78
CA GLN A 13 19.53 0.53 12.29
C GLN A 13 18.68 -0.25 11.28
N THR A 14 19.20 -1.38 10.82
CA THR A 14 18.61 -2.18 9.75
C THR A 14 18.28 -3.59 10.22
N VAL A 15 17.15 -4.12 9.75
CA VAL A 15 16.71 -5.51 10.02
C VAL A 15 16.81 -6.34 8.74
N ARG A 16 17.60 -7.42 8.78
CA ARG A 16 17.67 -8.36 7.64
C ARG A 16 16.45 -9.28 7.64
N LEU A 17 15.48 -9.00 6.78
CA LEU A 17 14.29 -9.84 6.63
C LEU A 17 14.67 -11.23 6.07
N PRO A 18 14.24 -12.33 6.74
CA PRO A 18 14.31 -13.67 6.15
C PRO A 18 13.51 -13.76 4.86
N LYS A 19 13.84 -14.74 4.00
CA LYS A 19 13.24 -14.86 2.66
C LYS A 19 11.71 -14.88 2.70
N ASP A 20 11.14 -15.59 3.67
CA ASP A 20 9.69 -15.79 3.81
C ASP A 20 8.94 -14.53 4.32
N PHE A 21 9.66 -13.48 4.70
CA PHE A 21 9.11 -12.23 5.25
C PHE A 21 9.43 -11.01 4.37
N ARG A 22 9.90 -11.22 3.14
CA ARG A 22 10.16 -10.11 2.20
C ARG A 22 8.84 -9.50 1.73
N PHE A 23 8.82 -8.17 1.63
CA PHE A 23 7.68 -7.44 1.07
C PHE A 23 7.74 -7.39 -0.46
N GLU A 24 6.58 -7.48 -1.11
CA GLU A 24 6.42 -7.10 -2.52
C GLU A 24 6.11 -5.60 -2.64
N ALA A 25 6.87 -4.76 -1.92
CA ALA A 25 6.73 -3.31 -1.90
C ALA A 25 8.10 -2.66 -1.68
N THR A 26 8.28 -1.43 -2.16
CA THR A 26 9.51 -0.64 -1.94
C THR A 26 9.46 0.12 -0.62
N GLU A 27 8.27 0.33 -0.06
CA GLU A 27 8.05 1.13 1.14
C GLU A 27 7.07 0.42 2.07
N VAL A 28 7.25 0.67 3.37
CA VAL A 28 6.37 0.15 4.43
C VAL A 28 5.97 1.29 5.35
N ARG A 29 4.72 1.26 5.81
CA ARG A 29 4.27 2.03 6.96
C ARG A 29 4.78 1.34 8.22
N ILE A 30 5.34 2.13 9.13
CA ILE A 30 5.87 1.65 10.41
C ILE A 30 4.99 2.20 11.53
N ARG A 31 4.50 1.32 12.41
CA ARG A 31 3.79 1.74 13.63
C ARG A 31 4.21 0.91 14.84
N ARG A 32 4.15 1.51 16.03
CA ARG A 32 4.49 0.86 17.30
C ARG A 32 3.22 0.48 18.06
N HIS A 33 3.16 -0.74 18.56
CA HIS A 33 2.11 -1.23 19.44
C HIS A 33 2.74 -1.86 20.69
N GLY A 34 2.91 -1.05 21.74
CA GLY A 34 3.69 -1.41 22.91
C GLY A 34 5.16 -1.70 22.55
N ALA A 35 5.63 -2.91 22.85
CA ALA A 35 6.96 -3.37 22.48
C ALA A 35 7.07 -3.86 21.03
N ALA A 36 5.93 -4.08 20.35
CA ALA A 36 5.92 -4.56 18.97
C ALA A 36 6.07 -3.41 17.97
N MET A 37 6.80 -3.67 16.89
CA MET A 37 6.77 -2.88 15.67
C MET A 37 5.97 -3.64 14.62
N ILE A 38 5.05 -2.94 13.97
CA ILE A 38 4.23 -3.45 12.88
C ILE A 38 4.68 -2.74 11.60
N LEU A 39 5.00 -3.53 10.58
CA LEU A 39 5.40 -3.09 9.26
C LEU A 39 4.31 -3.51 8.27
N GLU A 40 3.70 -2.54 7.60
CA GLU A 40 2.63 -2.76 6.64
C GLU A 40 3.09 -2.26 5.26
N PRO A 41 3.11 -3.09 4.21
CA PRO A 41 3.50 -2.64 2.88
C PRO A 41 2.61 -1.50 2.40
N LEU A 42 3.22 -0.45 1.88
CA LEU A 42 2.50 0.60 1.19
C LEU A 42 2.28 0.14 -0.24
N SER A 43 1.04 -0.25 -0.58
CA SER A 43 0.66 -0.50 -1.97
C SER A 43 0.87 0.78 -2.76
N GLN A 44 1.78 0.73 -3.74
CA GLN A 44 1.95 1.83 -4.70
C GLN A 44 0.77 1.97 -5.66
N ASN A 45 -0.14 1.01 -5.68
CA ASN A 45 -1.28 0.97 -6.58
C ASN A 45 -2.59 0.80 -5.83
N TRP A 46 -3.68 0.97 -6.56
CA TRP A 46 -5.04 0.86 -6.07
C TRP A 46 -5.57 -0.58 -6.13
N ALA A 47 -4.70 -1.59 -6.29
CA ALA A 47 -5.12 -2.99 -6.39
C ALA A 47 -5.79 -3.51 -5.11
N TRP A 48 -5.50 -2.88 -3.97
CA TRP A 48 -6.19 -3.16 -2.71
C TRP A 48 -7.67 -2.74 -2.74
N LEU A 49 -8.05 -1.80 -3.62
CA LEU A 49 -9.45 -1.41 -3.81
C LEU A 49 -10.22 -2.50 -4.55
N THR A 50 -9.60 -3.25 -5.46
CA THR A 50 -10.27 -4.26 -6.30
C THR A 50 -11.26 -5.18 -5.55
N PRO A 51 -10.93 -5.78 -4.39
CA PRO A 51 -11.89 -6.59 -3.63
C PRO A 51 -13.00 -5.78 -2.91
N LEU A 52 -12.84 -4.46 -2.79
CA LEU A 52 -13.78 -3.54 -2.14
C LEU A 52 -14.74 -2.87 -3.13
N ILE A 53 -14.39 -2.80 -4.41
CA ILE A 53 -15.24 -2.25 -5.47
C ILE A 53 -16.14 -3.37 -6.01
N GLY A 54 -17.45 -3.19 -5.88
CA GLY A 54 -18.47 -4.04 -6.51
C GLY A 54 -18.70 -3.68 -7.97
N SER A 55 -19.65 -4.35 -8.62
CA SER A 55 -20.08 -3.94 -9.97
C SER A 55 -20.69 -2.55 -9.91
N VAL A 56 -20.30 -1.69 -10.84
CA VAL A 56 -20.96 -0.41 -11.09
C VAL A 56 -22.20 -0.63 -11.96
N ASP A 57 -23.22 0.22 -11.80
CA ASP A 57 -24.41 0.19 -12.65
C ASP A 57 -24.20 0.99 -13.95
N ALA A 58 -25.10 0.81 -14.90
CA ALA A 58 -25.01 1.46 -16.21
C ALA A 58 -25.07 2.99 -16.14
N ASP A 59 -25.78 3.54 -15.14
CA ASP A 59 -25.91 4.98 -14.95
C ASP A 59 -24.57 5.57 -14.47
N PHE A 60 -23.89 4.89 -13.54
CA PHE A 60 -22.55 5.27 -13.11
C PHE A 60 -21.52 5.16 -14.24
N GLU A 61 -21.58 4.09 -15.04
CA GLU A 61 -20.69 3.93 -16.20
C GLU A 61 -20.88 5.05 -17.23
N ALA A 62 -22.14 5.41 -17.53
CA ALA A 62 -22.46 6.48 -18.47
C ALA A 62 -21.98 7.85 -17.97
N ALA A 63 -22.21 8.15 -16.68
CA ALA A 63 -21.77 9.41 -16.08
C ALA A 63 -20.24 9.54 -16.03
N ALA A 64 -19.50 8.43 -15.83
CA ALA A 64 -18.04 8.44 -15.70
C ALA A 64 -17.32 8.80 -17.02
N VAL A 65 -17.95 8.57 -18.17
CA VAL A 65 -17.38 8.84 -19.50
C VAL A 65 -17.93 10.11 -20.14
N GLU A 66 -18.93 10.74 -19.52
CA GLU A 66 -19.51 11.99 -19.98
C GLU A 66 -18.46 13.12 -19.89
N GLN A 67 -18.12 13.71 -21.04
CA GLN A 67 -17.23 14.87 -21.07
C GLN A 67 -18.06 16.13 -20.78
N PRO A 68 -17.64 16.97 -19.81
CA PRO A 68 -18.30 18.24 -19.58
C PRO A 68 -18.28 19.07 -20.86
N THR A 69 -19.42 19.63 -21.25
CA THR A 69 -19.46 20.64 -22.30
C THR A 69 -18.74 21.90 -21.81
N GLU A 70 -17.99 22.56 -22.70
CA GLU A 70 -17.40 23.88 -22.42
C GLU A 70 -18.50 24.82 -21.89
N GLN A 71 -18.28 25.39 -20.70
CA GLN A 71 -19.16 26.43 -20.19
C GLN A 71 -18.83 27.73 -20.94
N ASP A 72 -19.76 28.19 -21.78
CA ASP A 72 -19.71 29.53 -22.36
C ASP A 72 -19.77 30.57 -21.23
N HIS A 73 -18.75 31.43 -21.17
CA HIS A 73 -18.62 32.53 -20.21
C HIS A 73 -18.98 33.88 -20.86
#